data_AF-A0A7C7VKS2-F1
#
_entry.id   AF-A0A7C7VKS2-F1
#
_cell.length_a   1.000
_cell.length_b   1.000
_cell.length_c   1.000
_cell.angle_alpha   90.00
_cell.angle_beta   90.00
_cell.angle_gamma   90.00
#
_symmetry.space_group_name_H-M   'P 1'
#
loop_
_entity.id
_entity.type
_entity.pdbx_description
1 polymer ?
#
loop_
_entity_poly.entity_id
_entity_poly.type
_entity_poly.pdbx_seq_one_letter_code
_entity_poly.pdbx_strand_id
1 'polypeptide(L)'
;MKVPSRMIFKIIGLTILFICMVLGQQISAEDKNAEPEEEEHGGKIMYEKPVKAVFDHELHIEQGLDCDSCHDEIFEMETGAAEASGEFTMAVFSQGKYCGACHDGDTAFDAYSQCDSCHFAPKGPVIFTEPVKAVIFEHSIHSEENGISCEECHRKLFRMVKGSNQKKPDFSMENMYCNRTHVKYCGICHDGDTAFADTTQCTRCHIGVKGYNRIMGKQPEKG
;
A
#
# COMPACT_ATOMS: atom_id res chain seq x y z
N MET A 1 30.73 -18.21 83.42
CA MET A 1 30.40 -16.76 83.46
C MET A 1 30.72 -16.22 82.06
N LYS A 2 29.83 -15.69 81.22
CA LYS A 2 28.56 -14.97 81.37
C LYS A 2 27.51 -15.45 80.34
N VAL A 3 26.28 -15.05 80.63
CA VAL A 3 24.96 -15.59 80.27
C VAL A 3 24.49 -15.17 78.85
N PRO A 4 23.65 -15.97 78.15
CA PRO A 4 22.98 -15.59 76.91
C PRO A 4 21.57 -15.00 77.13
N SER A 5 21.03 -14.35 76.08
CA SER A 5 19.61 -13.99 75.85
C SER A 5 19.14 -12.59 76.29
N ARG A 6 18.83 -11.72 75.30
CA ARG A 6 17.50 -11.07 75.03
C ARG A 6 17.59 -9.82 74.12
N MET A 7 16.44 -9.47 73.53
CA MET A 7 16.09 -8.41 72.54
C MET A 7 16.29 -8.84 71.08
N ILE A 8 15.32 -9.20 70.24
CA ILE A 8 13.89 -8.87 70.06
C ILE A 8 13.58 -7.36 69.97
N PHE A 9 12.96 -7.00 68.83
CA PHE A 9 12.33 -5.73 68.45
C PHE A 9 13.26 -4.59 68.03
N LYS A 10 13.40 -4.40 66.70
CA LYS A 10 12.91 -3.22 65.96
C LYS A 10 13.47 -3.24 64.52
N ILE A 11 12.69 -2.65 63.60
CA ILE A 11 13.05 -2.29 62.22
C ILE A 11 12.86 -3.41 61.17
N ILE A 12 11.63 -3.92 61.06
CA ILE A 12 11.09 -4.44 59.79
C ILE A 12 9.78 -3.69 59.59
N GLY A 13 9.65 -2.98 58.47
CA GLY A 13 8.38 -2.37 58.07
C GLY A 13 8.40 -0.87 57.88
N LEU A 14 9.25 -0.35 56.98
CA LEU A 14 8.97 0.91 56.28
C LEU A 14 9.88 1.14 55.06
N THR A 15 9.93 0.20 54.11
CA THR A 15 10.65 0.42 52.83
C THR A 15 10.22 -0.52 51.70
N ILE A 16 9.05 -1.18 51.82
CA ILE A 16 8.48 -2.06 50.77
C ILE A 16 7.00 -1.72 50.57
N LEU A 17 6.66 -0.42 50.58
CA LEU A 17 5.30 0.06 50.31
C LEU A 17 5.28 1.28 49.36
N PHE A 18 6.34 1.48 48.58
CA PHE A 18 6.42 2.57 47.58
C PHE A 18 6.76 2.09 46.15
N ILE A 19 6.84 0.78 45.93
CA ILE A 19 7.12 0.15 44.61
C ILE A 19 5.90 -0.66 44.13
N CYS A 20 4.69 -0.33 44.59
CA CYS A 20 3.44 -0.96 44.10
C CYS A 20 2.43 0.05 43.55
N MET A 21 2.76 1.34 43.52
CA MET A 21 1.83 2.41 43.10
C MET A 21 2.18 3.05 41.74
N VAL A 22 3.05 2.41 40.94
CA VAL A 22 3.37 2.81 39.55
C VAL A 22 3.36 1.60 38.60
N LEU A 23 2.48 0.63 38.84
CA LEU A 23 2.21 -0.48 37.91
C LEU A 23 0.70 -0.71 37.70
N GLY A 24 -0.11 0.29 38.03
CA GLY A 24 -1.56 0.20 37.99
C GLY A 24 -2.17 1.38 37.24
N GLN A 25 -1.74 1.66 36.01
CA GLN A 25 -2.55 2.40 35.05
C GLN A 25 -2.04 2.17 33.62
N GLN A 26 -2.92 1.54 32.83
CA GLN A 26 -3.01 1.55 31.37
C GLN A 26 -2.04 0.67 30.58
N ILE A 27 -2.18 -0.65 30.73
CA ILE A 27 -2.15 -1.54 29.56
C ILE A 27 -3.61 -1.64 29.12
N SER A 28 -3.99 -0.86 28.10
CA SER A 28 -5.27 -1.04 27.42
C SER A 28 -5.19 -2.41 26.74
N ALA A 29 -5.91 -3.39 27.29
CA ALA A 29 -6.16 -4.62 26.57
C ALA A 29 -6.98 -4.24 25.33
N GLU A 30 -6.51 -4.63 24.14
CA GLU A 30 -7.34 -4.63 22.94
C GLU A 30 -8.56 -5.49 23.24
N ASP A 31 -9.71 -4.84 23.33
CA ASP A 31 -11.00 -5.50 23.49
C ASP A 31 -11.26 -6.31 22.22
N LYS A 32 -11.25 -7.63 22.38
CA LYS A 32 -11.46 -8.59 21.30
C LYS A 32 -12.95 -8.82 21.01
N ASN A 33 -13.81 -8.06 21.70
CA ASN A 33 -15.26 -8.10 21.64
C ASN A 33 -15.86 -6.71 21.41
N ALA A 34 -15.13 -5.76 20.83
CA ALA A 34 -15.74 -4.55 20.31
C ALA A 34 -16.84 -4.97 19.30
N GLU A 35 -18.09 -4.70 19.66
CA GLU A 35 -19.23 -4.85 18.75
C GLU A 35 -18.97 -3.96 17.52
N PRO A 36 -19.32 -4.39 16.30
CA PRO A 36 -19.16 -3.53 15.13
C PRO A 36 -19.99 -2.27 15.38
N GLU A 37 -19.33 -1.11 15.43
CA GLU A 37 -20.02 0.17 15.43
C GLU A 37 -20.97 0.16 14.23
N GLU A 38 -22.26 0.41 14.47
CA GLU A 38 -23.23 0.56 13.39
C GLU A 38 -22.78 1.75 12.54
N GLU A 39 -22.24 1.47 11.35
CA GLU A 39 -21.81 2.53 10.43
C GLU A 39 -23.06 3.26 9.92
N GLU A 40 -23.38 4.40 10.54
CA GLU A 40 -24.59 5.20 10.34
C GLU A 40 -24.82 5.61 8.87
N HIS A 41 -23.76 5.59 8.06
CA HIS A 41 -23.72 6.12 6.71
C HIS A 41 -23.06 5.19 5.68
N GLY A 42 -23.02 3.87 5.92
CA GLY A 42 -22.45 2.89 4.96
C GLY A 42 -20.91 2.83 4.92
N GLY A 43 -20.26 3.64 5.77
CA GLY A 43 -18.82 3.71 6.06
C GLY A 43 -17.86 3.48 4.91
N LYS A 44 -16.78 2.72 5.14
CA LYS A 44 -15.65 2.64 4.18
C LYS A 44 -15.82 1.48 3.21
N ILE A 45 -15.79 1.79 1.92
CA ILE A 45 -15.77 0.80 0.83
C ILE A 45 -14.33 0.53 0.41
N MET A 46 -13.92 -0.74 0.47
CA MET A 46 -12.61 -1.21 0.03
C MET A 46 -12.73 -1.87 -1.35
N TYR A 47 -12.11 -1.27 -2.37
CA TYR A 47 -11.92 -1.90 -3.67
C TYR A 47 -10.61 -2.68 -3.68
N GLU A 48 -10.62 -3.91 -4.17
CA GLU A 48 -9.44 -4.79 -4.14
C GLU A 48 -8.72 -4.92 -5.50
N LYS A 49 -9.42 -4.67 -6.61
CA LYS A 49 -8.92 -4.91 -7.97
C LYS A 49 -9.16 -3.71 -8.89
N PRO A 50 -8.29 -3.47 -9.89
CA PRO A 50 -6.99 -4.13 -10.10
C PRO A 50 -5.89 -3.68 -9.13
N VAL A 51 -6.11 -2.54 -8.47
CA VAL A 51 -5.30 -1.97 -7.41
C VAL A 51 -6.24 -1.62 -6.25
N LYS A 52 -5.76 -1.68 -5.01
CA LYS A 52 -6.58 -1.32 -3.85
C LYS A 52 -6.99 0.13 -3.92
N ALA A 53 -8.25 0.43 -3.64
CA ALA A 53 -8.74 1.78 -3.44
C ALA A 53 -9.71 1.86 -2.27
N VAL A 54 -9.83 3.02 -1.64
CA VAL A 54 -10.82 3.30 -0.59
C VAL A 54 -11.75 4.41 -1.03
N PHE A 55 -13.03 4.20 -0.74
CA PHE A 55 -14.04 5.24 -0.67
C PHE A 55 -14.56 5.33 0.77
N ASP A 56 -14.89 6.54 1.21
CA ASP A 56 -15.27 6.83 2.59
C ASP A 56 -16.53 7.70 2.59
N HIS A 57 -17.68 7.13 2.98
CA HIS A 57 -18.94 7.87 3.02
C HIS A 57 -18.90 9.05 3.98
N GLU A 58 -18.25 8.89 5.15
CA GLU A 58 -18.21 9.93 6.18
C GLU A 58 -17.52 11.18 5.64
N LEU A 59 -16.37 11.00 4.99
CA LEU A 59 -15.66 12.13 4.36
C LEU A 59 -16.51 12.84 3.30
N HIS A 60 -17.30 12.12 2.51
CA HIS A 60 -18.13 12.71 1.47
C HIS A 60 -19.35 13.45 2.04
N ILE A 61 -19.97 12.92 3.09
CA ILE A 61 -21.09 13.55 3.80
C ILE A 61 -20.60 14.81 4.54
N GLU A 62 -19.41 14.77 5.14
CA GLU A 62 -18.79 15.95 5.75
C GLU A 62 -18.50 17.07 4.72
N GLN A 63 -18.33 16.74 3.43
CA GLN A 63 -18.26 17.73 2.35
C GLN A 63 -19.64 18.28 1.93
N GLY A 64 -20.72 17.87 2.59
CA GLY A 64 -22.07 18.36 2.35
C GLY A 64 -22.85 17.59 1.28
N LEU A 65 -22.40 16.40 0.90
CA LEU A 65 -23.16 15.50 0.04
C LEU A 65 -24.21 14.73 0.84
N ASP A 66 -25.35 14.47 0.23
CA ASP A 66 -26.40 13.61 0.77
C ASP A 66 -26.49 12.28 0.00
N CYS A 67 -27.35 11.37 0.45
CA CYS A 67 -27.49 10.04 -0.16
C CYS A 67 -27.86 10.15 -1.65
N ASP A 68 -28.77 11.07 -1.98
CA ASP A 68 -29.32 11.26 -3.33
C ASP A 68 -28.30 11.93 -4.28
N SER A 69 -27.24 12.54 -3.74
CA SER A 69 -26.12 13.09 -4.52
C SER A 69 -25.36 12.00 -5.29
N CYS A 70 -25.42 10.75 -4.81
CA CYS A 70 -24.75 9.60 -5.42
C CYS A 70 -25.73 8.50 -5.87
N HIS A 71 -26.76 8.25 -5.07
CA HIS A 71 -27.67 7.12 -5.25
C HIS A 71 -29.02 7.54 -5.85
N ASP A 72 -29.62 6.78 -6.76
CA ASP A 72 -29.07 5.59 -7.45
C ASP A 72 -28.50 5.96 -8.84
N GLU A 73 -28.32 7.26 -9.13
CA GLU A 73 -27.92 7.74 -10.46
C GLU A 73 -26.46 7.44 -10.80
N ILE A 74 -25.53 7.71 -9.88
CA ILE A 74 -24.09 7.52 -10.08
C ILE A 74 -23.66 6.13 -9.62
N PHE A 75 -24.19 5.70 -8.47
CA PHE A 75 -23.93 4.40 -7.87
C PHE A 75 -25.23 3.73 -7.47
N GLU A 76 -25.36 2.44 -7.79
CA GLU A 76 -26.39 1.62 -7.18
C GLU A 76 -26.00 1.32 -5.72
N MET A 77 -26.98 1.28 -4.81
CA MET A 77 -26.73 0.87 -3.42
C MET A 77 -26.25 -0.59 -3.28
N GLU A 78 -26.41 -1.43 -4.32
CA GLU A 78 -25.91 -2.81 -4.31
C GLU A 78 -24.37 -2.84 -4.32
N THR A 79 -23.80 -3.45 -3.28
CA THR A 79 -22.35 -3.59 -3.14
C THR A 79 -21.74 -4.32 -4.34
N GLY A 80 -20.76 -3.70 -4.99
CA GLY A 80 -20.04 -4.27 -6.13
C GLY A 80 -20.76 -4.13 -7.47
N ALA A 81 -21.95 -3.51 -7.55
CA ALA A 81 -22.65 -3.27 -8.81
C ALA A 81 -21.80 -2.47 -9.81
N ALA A 82 -21.13 -1.41 -9.31
CA ALA A 82 -20.19 -0.63 -10.12
C ALA A 82 -19.07 -1.51 -10.71
N GLU A 83 -18.39 -2.32 -9.89
CA GLU A 83 -17.33 -3.23 -10.35
C GLU A 83 -17.84 -4.28 -11.35
N ALA A 84 -19.06 -4.79 -11.14
CA ALA A 84 -19.68 -5.81 -11.98
C ALA A 84 -20.06 -5.29 -13.38
N SER A 85 -20.28 -3.98 -13.54
CA SER A 85 -20.61 -3.36 -14.84
C SER A 85 -19.52 -3.56 -15.91
N GLY A 86 -18.27 -3.75 -15.49
CA GLY A 86 -17.10 -3.73 -16.38
C GLY A 86 -16.69 -2.33 -16.86
N GLU A 87 -17.44 -1.29 -16.50
CA GLU A 87 -17.14 0.11 -16.83
C GLU A 87 -16.39 0.85 -15.71
N PHE A 88 -16.20 0.23 -14.53
CA PHE A 88 -15.54 0.84 -13.39
C PHE A 88 -14.01 0.94 -13.56
N THR A 89 -13.58 1.92 -14.36
CA THR A 89 -12.18 2.15 -14.71
C THR A 89 -11.88 3.65 -14.73
N MET A 90 -10.62 4.03 -14.45
CA MET A 90 -10.18 5.43 -14.56
C MET A 90 -10.53 6.04 -15.92
N ALA A 91 -10.37 5.27 -17.00
CA ALA A 91 -10.72 5.70 -18.36
C ALA A 91 -12.19 6.15 -18.49
N VAL A 92 -13.10 5.49 -17.79
CA VAL A 92 -14.51 5.85 -17.74
C VAL A 92 -14.74 7.00 -16.76
N PHE A 93 -13.97 7.10 -15.69
CA PHE A 93 -14.06 8.24 -14.76
C PHE A 93 -13.71 9.55 -15.45
N SER A 94 -12.73 9.58 -16.36
CA SER A 94 -12.44 10.79 -17.19
C SER A 94 -13.60 11.24 -18.09
N GLN A 95 -14.63 10.40 -18.25
CA GLN A 95 -15.81 10.70 -19.04
C GLN A 95 -16.97 11.20 -18.17
N GLY A 96 -16.71 11.52 -16.90
CA GLY A 96 -17.72 12.06 -15.97
C GLY A 96 -18.60 11.00 -15.31
N LYS A 97 -18.18 9.73 -15.29
CA LYS A 97 -18.93 8.64 -14.63
C LYS A 97 -18.30 8.24 -13.30
N TYR A 98 -19.13 7.65 -12.41
CA TYR A 98 -18.71 7.16 -11.10
C TYR A 98 -17.98 8.26 -10.30
N CYS A 99 -16.79 7.95 -9.76
CA CYS A 99 -15.97 8.92 -9.01
C CYS A 99 -15.69 10.18 -9.83
N GLY A 100 -15.51 10.05 -11.15
CA GLY A 100 -15.24 11.17 -12.04
C GLY A 100 -16.43 12.08 -12.34
N ALA A 101 -17.64 11.77 -11.85
CA ALA A 101 -18.78 12.69 -11.90
C ALA A 101 -18.54 13.94 -11.04
N CYS A 102 -17.73 13.83 -9.99
CA CYS A 102 -17.33 14.93 -9.11
C CYS A 102 -15.81 15.12 -9.05
N HIS A 103 -15.01 14.06 -9.14
CA HIS A 103 -13.55 14.16 -9.22
C HIS A 103 -13.08 14.50 -10.65
N ASP A 104 -13.54 15.63 -11.15
CA ASP A 104 -13.37 16.14 -12.51
C ASP A 104 -12.32 17.27 -12.63
N GLY A 105 -11.79 17.75 -11.49
CA GLY A 105 -10.85 18.87 -11.41
C GLY A 105 -11.51 20.23 -11.19
N ASP A 106 -12.84 20.30 -11.25
CA ASP A 106 -13.63 21.52 -11.06
C ASP A 106 -14.49 21.43 -9.79
N THR A 107 -15.27 20.36 -9.65
CA THR A 107 -16.16 20.09 -8.50
C THR A 107 -15.36 19.59 -7.30
N ALA A 108 -14.44 18.66 -7.54
CA ALA A 108 -13.43 18.18 -6.59
C ALA A 108 -12.10 18.00 -7.33
N PHE A 109 -11.07 17.52 -6.63
CA PHE A 109 -9.80 17.23 -7.30
C PHE A 109 -9.97 16.19 -8.42
N ASP A 110 -9.22 16.35 -9.50
CA ASP A 110 -9.27 15.45 -10.66
C ASP A 110 -8.83 14.03 -10.28
N ALA A 111 -9.63 13.01 -10.59
CA ALA A 111 -9.36 11.60 -10.33
C ALA A 111 -8.07 11.08 -11.01
N TYR A 112 -7.57 11.77 -12.03
CA TYR A 112 -6.30 11.50 -12.71
C TYR A 112 -5.10 12.18 -12.06
N SER A 113 -5.33 12.91 -10.98
CA SER A 113 -4.33 13.50 -10.09
C SER A 113 -4.47 12.93 -8.69
N GLN A 114 -3.43 13.06 -7.87
CA GLN A 114 -3.47 12.65 -6.45
C GLN A 114 -3.93 11.20 -6.29
N CYS A 115 -3.30 10.31 -7.07
CA CYS A 115 -3.65 8.89 -7.13
C CYS A 115 -3.71 8.23 -5.74
N ASP A 116 -2.86 8.70 -4.82
CA ASP A 116 -2.73 8.28 -3.42
C ASP A 116 -3.90 8.68 -2.51
N SER A 117 -4.77 9.59 -2.95
CA SER A 117 -5.99 9.96 -2.21
C SER A 117 -7.01 8.81 -2.17
N CYS A 118 -7.00 7.96 -3.18
CA CYS A 118 -7.86 6.78 -3.24
C CYS A 118 -7.06 5.48 -3.23
N HIS A 119 -5.94 5.43 -3.94
CA HIS A 119 -5.15 4.21 -4.13
C HIS A 119 -4.00 4.09 -3.15
N PHE A 120 -3.69 2.86 -2.75
CA PHE A 120 -2.53 2.59 -1.89
C PHE A 120 -1.49 1.79 -2.65
N ALA A 121 -0.23 2.26 -2.59
CA ALA A 121 0.89 1.47 -3.06
C ALA A 121 0.92 0.12 -2.33
N PRO A 122 1.19 -1.00 -3.03
CA PRO A 122 1.28 -2.28 -2.39
C PRO A 122 2.47 -2.28 -1.40
N LYS A 123 2.22 -2.72 -0.16
CA LYS A 123 3.23 -2.77 0.94
C LYS A 123 4.42 -3.70 0.67
N GLY A 124 4.46 -4.39 -0.46
CA GLY A 124 5.50 -5.37 -0.77
C GLY A 124 6.00 -5.25 -2.21
N PRO A 125 7.13 -5.91 -2.52
CA PRO A 125 7.74 -5.81 -3.84
C PRO A 125 6.86 -6.40 -4.92
N VAL A 126 6.88 -5.74 -6.09
CA VAL A 126 6.43 -6.34 -7.34
C VAL A 126 7.55 -7.24 -7.85
N ILE A 127 7.22 -8.51 -8.08
CA ILE A 127 8.16 -9.49 -8.64
C ILE A 127 7.69 -9.86 -10.04
N PHE A 128 8.47 -9.47 -11.05
CA PHE A 128 8.25 -9.92 -12.42
C PHE A 128 8.82 -11.34 -12.60
N THR A 129 8.10 -12.15 -13.35
CA THR A 129 8.45 -13.55 -13.60
C THR A 129 8.77 -13.86 -15.05
N GLU A 130 8.54 -12.90 -15.94
CA GLU A 130 8.72 -13.03 -17.39
C GLU A 130 9.37 -11.75 -17.95
N PRO A 131 10.17 -11.86 -19.03
CA PRO A 131 10.65 -13.10 -19.65
C PRO A 131 11.68 -13.83 -18.78
N VAL A 132 12.28 -13.14 -17.80
CA VAL A 132 13.21 -13.71 -16.83
C VAL A 132 12.57 -13.73 -15.45
N LYS A 133 12.66 -14.87 -14.76
CA LYS A 133 12.13 -15.02 -13.41
C LYS A 133 12.94 -14.18 -12.42
N ALA A 134 12.25 -13.55 -11.47
CA ALA A 134 12.83 -12.90 -10.29
C ALA A 134 13.50 -11.56 -10.58
N VAL A 135 12.73 -10.65 -11.20
CA VAL A 135 13.08 -9.22 -11.21
C VAL A 135 12.25 -8.50 -10.15
N ILE A 136 12.90 -7.83 -9.22
CA ILE A 136 12.27 -7.10 -8.11
C ILE A 136 12.06 -5.62 -8.46
N PHE A 137 10.95 -5.06 -8.00
CA PHE A 137 10.65 -3.63 -7.99
C PHE A 137 9.93 -3.28 -6.68
N GLU A 138 10.33 -2.17 -6.05
CA GLU A 138 9.78 -1.72 -4.76
C GLU A 138 9.23 -0.30 -4.88
N HIS A 139 7.95 -0.11 -4.57
CA HIS A 139 7.31 1.21 -4.65
C HIS A 139 7.86 2.18 -3.60
N SER A 140 8.18 1.72 -2.40
CA SER A 140 8.73 2.57 -1.32
C SER A 140 10.01 3.27 -1.78
N ILE A 141 10.92 2.55 -2.43
CA ILE A 141 12.16 3.13 -2.96
C ILE A 141 11.82 4.19 -4.02
N HIS A 142 10.92 3.91 -4.95
CA HIS A 142 10.68 4.83 -6.06
C HIS A 142 9.83 6.04 -5.66
N SER A 143 8.71 5.82 -4.97
CA SER A 143 7.74 6.85 -4.64
C SER A 143 8.03 7.56 -3.32
N GLU A 144 8.35 6.83 -2.25
CA GLU A 144 8.54 7.42 -0.92
C GLU A 144 9.95 7.98 -0.74
N GLU A 145 10.99 7.20 -1.08
CA GLU A 145 12.39 7.60 -0.85
C GLU A 145 12.91 8.54 -1.94
N ASN A 146 12.52 8.32 -3.20
CA ASN A 146 13.00 9.10 -4.35
C ASN A 146 11.97 10.11 -4.87
N GLY A 147 10.77 10.18 -4.29
CA GLY A 147 9.77 11.20 -4.61
C GLY A 147 9.19 11.11 -6.01
N ILE A 148 9.29 9.96 -6.69
CA ILE A 148 8.76 9.77 -8.04
C ILE A 148 7.23 9.71 -7.96
N SER A 149 6.55 10.53 -8.76
CA SER A 149 5.09 10.57 -8.75
C SER A 149 4.47 9.30 -9.36
N CYS A 150 3.23 8.98 -8.98
CA CYS A 150 2.51 7.82 -9.51
C CYS A 150 2.36 7.92 -11.03
N GLU A 151 2.08 9.12 -11.53
CA GLU A 151 1.77 9.43 -12.93
C GLU A 151 2.98 9.26 -13.85
N GLU A 152 4.19 9.53 -13.36
CA GLU A 152 5.45 9.36 -14.08
C GLU A 152 5.61 7.92 -14.61
N CYS A 153 5.16 6.95 -13.81
CA CYS A 153 5.17 5.54 -14.18
C CYS A 153 3.84 5.08 -14.77
N HIS A 154 2.72 5.37 -14.11
CA HIS A 154 1.48 4.61 -14.32
C HIS A 154 0.61 5.05 -15.49
N ARG A 155 0.86 6.24 -16.05
CA ARG A 155 0.11 6.71 -17.24
C ARG A 155 0.57 6.05 -18.52
N LYS A 156 1.89 5.87 -18.69
CA LYS A 156 2.47 5.45 -19.98
C LYS A 156 3.39 4.24 -19.87
N LEU A 157 4.14 4.12 -18.77
CA LEU A 157 5.21 3.13 -18.68
C LEU A 157 4.70 1.79 -18.14
N PHE A 158 3.96 1.81 -17.04
CA PHE A 158 3.49 0.62 -16.33
C PHE A 158 2.01 0.69 -16.00
N ARG A 159 1.20 -0.30 -16.40
CA ARG A 159 -0.19 -0.31 -15.94
C ARG A 159 -0.25 -0.73 -14.48
N MET A 160 -1.19 -0.18 -13.70
CA MET A 160 -1.50 -0.60 -12.32
C MET A 160 -2.23 -1.96 -12.28
N VAL A 161 -1.68 -2.94 -13.00
CA VAL A 161 -2.14 -4.32 -13.09
C VAL A 161 -0.91 -5.20 -13.02
N LYS A 162 -0.77 -5.96 -11.93
CA LYS A 162 0.40 -6.80 -11.67
C LYS A 162 0.69 -7.72 -12.85
N GLY A 163 1.92 -7.68 -13.35
CA GLY A 163 2.38 -8.54 -14.45
C GLY A 163 1.76 -8.23 -15.81
N SER A 164 1.05 -7.10 -15.99
CA SER A 164 0.52 -6.72 -17.30
C SER A 164 1.62 -6.38 -18.32
N ASN A 165 2.66 -5.67 -17.88
CA ASN A 165 3.77 -5.26 -18.72
C ASN A 165 4.62 -6.45 -19.20
N GLN A 166 4.89 -7.44 -18.33
CA GLN A 166 5.73 -8.59 -18.69
C GLN A 166 5.16 -9.50 -19.79
N LYS A 167 3.85 -9.39 -20.06
CA LYS A 167 3.19 -10.13 -21.14
C LYS A 167 3.41 -9.48 -22.51
N LYS A 168 3.95 -8.26 -22.56
CA LYS A 168 4.18 -7.55 -23.82
C LYS A 168 5.46 -8.08 -24.49
N PRO A 169 5.45 -8.27 -25.83
CA PRO A 169 6.61 -8.78 -26.55
C PRO A 169 7.83 -7.85 -26.48
N ASP A 170 7.61 -6.56 -26.24
CA ASP A 170 8.67 -5.56 -26.08
C ASP A 170 9.20 -5.45 -24.65
N PHE A 171 8.65 -6.17 -23.67
CA PHE A 171 9.17 -6.20 -22.30
C PHE A 171 10.44 -7.06 -22.19
N SER A 172 11.56 -6.49 -22.61
CA SER A 172 12.88 -7.15 -22.59
C SER A 172 13.99 -6.12 -22.39
N MET A 173 15.17 -6.60 -21.98
CA MET A 173 16.34 -5.73 -21.81
C MET A 173 16.72 -5.00 -23.11
N GLU A 174 16.44 -5.58 -24.28
CA GLU A 174 16.68 -4.92 -25.57
C GLU A 174 15.96 -3.56 -25.68
N ASN A 175 14.76 -3.44 -25.10
CA ASN A 175 14.02 -2.18 -25.06
C ASN A 175 14.25 -1.39 -23.77
N MET A 176 14.97 -1.92 -22.79
CA MET A 176 15.30 -1.21 -21.55
C MET A 176 16.69 -0.58 -21.60
N TYR A 177 17.65 -1.16 -22.35
CA TYR A 177 19.02 -0.67 -22.35
C TYR A 177 19.11 0.81 -22.68
N CYS A 178 19.70 1.58 -21.76
CA CYS A 178 19.79 3.03 -21.89
C CYS A 178 20.63 3.51 -23.08
N ASN A 179 21.51 2.66 -23.60
CA ASN A 179 22.33 2.95 -24.78
C ASN A 179 21.58 2.77 -26.13
N ARG A 180 20.26 2.58 -26.10
CA ARG A 180 19.40 2.39 -27.29
C ARG A 180 18.59 3.63 -27.63
N THR A 181 18.13 3.71 -28.88
CA THR A 181 17.39 4.86 -29.42
C THR A 181 15.91 4.91 -29.00
N HIS A 182 15.38 3.84 -28.41
CA HIS A 182 13.96 3.71 -28.02
C HIS A 182 13.81 3.04 -26.64
N VAL A 183 14.37 3.68 -25.62
CA VAL A 183 14.34 3.19 -24.25
C VAL A 183 12.92 3.18 -23.68
N LYS A 184 12.55 2.10 -23.00
CA LYS A 184 11.23 1.86 -22.39
C LYS A 184 11.38 1.32 -20.97
N TYR A 185 10.27 1.37 -20.22
CA TYR A 185 10.14 0.79 -18.88
C TYR A 185 11.22 1.31 -17.91
N CYS A 186 11.91 0.41 -17.20
CA CYS A 186 12.94 0.75 -16.20
C CYS A 186 14.05 1.63 -16.78
N GLY A 187 14.43 1.39 -18.05
CA GLY A 187 15.53 2.07 -18.71
C GLY A 187 15.35 3.58 -18.88
N ILE A 188 14.10 4.07 -18.86
CA ILE A 188 13.82 5.49 -19.05
C ILE A 188 14.46 6.34 -17.95
N CYS A 189 14.61 5.78 -16.75
CA CYS A 189 15.28 6.43 -15.63
C CYS A 189 16.58 5.71 -15.23
N HIS A 190 16.69 4.39 -15.44
CA HIS A 190 17.93 3.65 -15.21
C HIS A 190 18.91 3.84 -16.36
N ASP A 191 19.27 5.08 -16.64
CA ASP A 191 20.04 5.52 -17.79
C ASP A 191 21.52 5.81 -17.49
N GLY A 192 21.88 5.96 -16.22
CA GLY A 192 23.21 6.38 -15.77
C GLY A 192 23.27 7.85 -15.35
N ASP A 193 22.23 8.63 -15.66
CA ASP A 193 22.14 10.05 -15.39
C ASP A 193 21.05 10.34 -14.34
N THR A 194 19.82 9.87 -14.59
CA THR A 194 18.65 9.98 -13.69
C THR A 194 18.77 9.01 -12.53
N ALA A 195 19.15 7.77 -12.81
CA ALA A 195 19.47 6.74 -11.84
C ALA A 195 20.64 5.89 -12.36
N PHE A 196 21.10 4.91 -11.58
CA PHE A 196 22.16 4.02 -12.05
C PHE A 196 21.77 3.31 -13.36
N ALA A 197 22.72 3.19 -14.28
CA ALA A 197 22.50 2.61 -15.59
C ALA A 197 22.11 1.13 -15.50
N ASP A 198 21.09 0.73 -16.26
CA ASP A 198 20.57 -0.64 -16.36
C ASP A 198 21.52 -1.63 -17.05
N THR A 199 22.54 -1.09 -17.73
CA THR A 199 23.69 -1.84 -18.27
C THR A 199 24.69 -2.25 -17.19
N THR A 200 24.50 -1.78 -15.95
CA THR A 200 25.37 -2.03 -14.80
C THR A 200 24.56 -2.57 -13.62
N GLN A 201 25.23 -3.19 -12.64
CA GLN A 201 24.61 -3.57 -11.35
C GLN A 201 23.38 -4.50 -11.48
N CYS A 202 23.41 -5.48 -12.39
CA CYS A 202 22.28 -6.36 -12.72
C CYS A 202 21.62 -7.01 -11.48
N THR A 203 22.40 -7.33 -10.46
CA THR A 203 21.93 -8.00 -9.23
C THR A 203 21.08 -7.13 -8.32
N ARG A 204 20.97 -5.81 -8.57
CA ARG A 204 20.03 -4.94 -7.85
C ARG A 204 18.58 -5.29 -8.17
N CYS A 205 18.30 -5.66 -9.42
CA CYS A 205 16.96 -5.99 -9.89
C CYS A 205 16.80 -7.50 -10.07
N HIS A 206 17.82 -8.19 -10.60
CA HIS A 206 17.77 -9.63 -10.82
C HIS A 206 18.23 -10.40 -9.58
N ILE A 207 17.27 -10.78 -8.73
CA ILE A 207 17.54 -11.47 -7.45
C ILE A 207 17.72 -13.00 -7.61
N GLY A 208 17.48 -13.52 -8.81
CA GLY A 208 17.56 -14.94 -9.13
C GLY A 208 16.56 -15.81 -8.37
N VAL A 209 16.58 -17.11 -8.64
CA VAL A 209 15.63 -18.07 -8.04
C VAL A 209 15.75 -18.18 -6.51
N LYS A 210 16.96 -17.99 -5.96
CA LYS A 210 17.18 -17.99 -4.51
C LYS A 210 16.55 -16.78 -3.84
N GLY A 211 16.71 -15.58 -4.41
CA GLY A 211 16.05 -14.37 -3.92
C GLY A 211 14.53 -14.47 -4.04
N TYR A 212 14.03 -14.96 -5.17
CA TYR A 212 12.61 -15.22 -5.37
C TYR A 212 12.02 -16.16 -4.31
N ASN A 213 12.67 -17.30 -4.07
CA ASN A 213 12.19 -18.28 -3.10
C ASN A 213 12.17 -17.69 -1.68
N ARG A 214 13.16 -16.88 -1.32
CA ARG A 214 13.20 -16.17 -0.03
C ARG A 214 12.01 -15.24 0.14
N ILE A 215 11.71 -14.41 -0.86
CA ILE A 215 10.59 -13.45 -0.81
C ILE A 215 9.24 -14.18 -0.79
N MET A 216 9.12 -15.28 -1.53
CA MET A 216 7.89 -16.08 -1.59
C MET A 216 7.71 -17.03 -0.40
N GLY A 217 8.61 -17.00 0.60
CA GLY A 217 8.55 -17.90 1.75
C GLY A 217 8.76 -19.38 1.41
N LYS A 218 9.31 -19.70 0.23
CA LYS A 218 9.60 -21.07 -0.20
C LYS A 218 10.97 -21.48 0.30
N GLN A 219 11.03 -22.56 1.09
CA GLN A 219 12.31 -23.16 1.52
C GLN A 219 13.11 -23.60 0.28
N PRO A 220 14.45 -23.47 0.28
CA PRO A 220 15.26 -23.95 -0.83
C PRO A 220 15.11 -25.47 -0.95
N GLU A 221 14.69 -25.96 -2.12
CA GLU A 221 14.78 -27.38 -2.42
C GLU A 221 16.26 -27.78 -2.35
N LYS A 222 16.55 -28.70 -1.43
CA LYS A 222 17.87 -29.31 -1.31
C LYS A 222 18.06 -30.20 -2.53
N GLY A 223 18.94 -29.78 -3.44
CA GLY A 223 19.45 -30.63 -4.52
C GLY A 223 20.41 -31.68 -3.99
#